data_AF-A0A4S4BSK5-F1
#
_entry.id   AF-A0A4S4BSK5-F1
#
_cell.length_a   1.000
_cell.length_b   1.000
_cell.length_c   1.000
_cell.angle_alpha   90.00
_cell.angle_beta   90.00
_cell.angle_gamma   90.00
#
_symmetry.space_group_name_H-M   'P 1'
#
loop_
_entity.id
_entity.type
_entity.pdbx_description
1 polymer ?
#
loop_
_entity_poly.entity_id
_entity_poly.type
_entity_poly.pdbx_seq_one_letter_code
_entity_poly.pdbx_strand_id
1 'polypeptide(L)' 'MKIIGVVVFIFLGTISTNVLIDLMSGYRLSFAMSNLLNPFWVIEPGEYVMLALLLFIIIGQQILFIIKNREENQNGSN' A
#
# COMPACT_ATOMS: atom_id res chain seq x y z
N MET A 1 -11.42 -23.08 -6.93
CA MET A 1 -10.06 -23.64 -6.73
C MET A 1 -8.95 -22.87 -7.45
N LYS A 2 -9.14 -22.35 -8.67
CA LYS A 2 -8.11 -21.57 -9.40
C LYS A 2 -7.67 -20.29 -8.69
N ILE A 3 -8.62 -19.53 -8.14
CA ILE A 3 -8.34 -18.25 -7.46
C ILE A 3 -7.52 -18.47 -6.19
N ILE A 4 -7.82 -19.51 -5.42
CA ILE A 4 -7.07 -19.84 -4.19
C ILE A 4 -5.61 -20.14 -4.52
N GLY A 5 -5.33 -20.90 -5.58
CA GLY A 5 -3.96 -21.17 -6.02
C GLY A 5 -3.21 -19.90 -6.43
N VAL A 6 -3.86 -18.99 -7.15
CA VAL A 6 -3.27 -17.70 -7.53
C VAL A 6 -2.99 -16.83 -6.29
N VAL A 7 -3.93 -16.77 -5.35
CA VAL A 7 -3.76 -16.01 -4.10
C VAL A 7 -2.59 -16.56 -3.28
N VAL A 8 -2.50 -17.88 -3.12
CA VAL A 8 -1.39 -18.52 -2.39
C VAL A 8 -0.06 -18.27 -3.09
N PHE A 9 -0.02 -18.35 -4.43
CA PHE A 9 1.18 -18.08 -5.21
C PHE A 9 1.66 -16.64 -5.04
N ILE A 10 0.75 -15.66 -5.16
CA ILE A 10 1.07 -14.24 -4.95
C ILE A 10 1.55 -14.02 -3.51
N PHE A 11 0.87 -14.60 -2.52
CA PHE A 11 1.25 -14.48 -1.11
C PHE A 11 2.67 -14.98 -0.85
N LEU A 12 3.00 -16.18 -1.33
CA LEU A 12 4.35 -16.75 -1.22
C LEU A 12 5.39 -15.91 -1.98
N GLY A 13 5.03 -15.42 -3.17
CA GLY A 13 5.89 -14.53 -3.95
C GLY A 13 6.22 -13.24 -3.21
N THR A 14 5.23 -12.62 -2.57
CA THR A 14 5.41 -11.40 -1.77
C THR A 14 6.30 -11.64 -0.55
N ILE A 15 6.11 -12.75 0.16
CA ILE A 15 6.98 -13.13 1.29
C ILE A 15 8.42 -13.33 0.80
N SER A 16 8.60 -14.12 -0.26
CA SER A 16 9.93 -14.41 -0.81
C SER A 16 10.64 -13.14 -1.28
N THR A 17 9.91 -12.22 -1.91
CA THR A 17 10.48 -10.96 -2.41
C THR A 17 10.92 -10.06 -1.26
N ASN A 18 10.13 -9.93 -0.19
CA ASN A 18 10.51 -9.14 0.99
C ASN A 18 11.77 -9.69 1.67
N VAL A 19 11.81 -11.00 1.92
CA VAL A 19 12.99 -11.63 2.53
C VAL A 19 14.22 -11.46 1.64
N LEU A 20 14.07 -11.58 0.32
CA LEU A 20 15.18 -11.42 -0.61
C LEU A 20 15.74 -9.98 -0.57
N ILE A 21 14.88 -8.97 -0.55
CA ILE A 21 15.29 -7.55 -0.47
C ILE A 21 16.06 -7.30 0.84
N ASP A 22 15.57 -7.82 1.96
CA ASP A 22 16.25 -7.66 3.25
C ASP A 22 17.63 -8.33 3.25
N LEU A 23 17.73 -9.54 2.71
CA LEU A 23 19.01 -10.25 2.58
C LEU A 23 19.97 -9.53 1.63
N MET A 24 19.49 -9.03 0.49
CA MET A 24 20.30 -8.25 -0.46
C MET A 24 20.78 -6.93 0.12
N SER A 25 20.02 -6.35 1.05
CA SER A 25 20.38 -5.14 1.79
C SER A 25 21.35 -5.42 2.94
N GLY A 26 21.75 -6.68 3.15
CA GLY A 26 22.74 -7.08 4.15
C GLY A 26 22.14 -7.39 5.53
N TYR A 27 20.81 -7.41 5.68
CA TYR A 27 20.16 -7.80 6.92
C TYR A 27 20.27 -9.31 7.14
N ARG A 28 20.31 -9.71 8.42
CA ARG A 28 20.28 -11.12 8.81
C ARG A 28 18.87 -11.69 8.60
N LEU A 29 18.77 -12.99 8.33
CA LEU A 29 17.48 -13.67 8.18
C LEU A 29 16.55 -13.47 9.38
N SER A 30 17.08 -13.38 10.60
CA SER A 30 16.30 -13.11 11.81
C SER A 30 15.61 -11.74 11.75
N PHE A 31 16.31 -10.71 11.23
CA PHE A 31 15.74 -9.38 11.03
C PHE A 31 14.69 -9.39 9.91
N ALA A 32 14.96 -10.08 8.80
CA ALA A 32 14.01 -10.21 7.71
C ALA A 32 12.68 -10.86 8.14
N MET A 33 12.76 -11.86 9.02
CA MET A 33 11.56 -12.47 9.62
C MET A 33 10.82 -11.53 10.58
N SER A 34 11.54 -10.67 11.31
CA SER A 34 10.91 -9.63 12.15
C SER A 34 10.23 -8.55 11.30
N ASN A 35 10.83 -8.15 10.18
CA ASN A 35 10.27 -7.19 9.24
C ASN A 35 8.99 -7.70 8.56
N LEU A 36 8.91 -9.00 8.28
CA LEU A 36 7.68 -9.65 7.79
C LEU A 36 6.50 -9.54 8.76
N LEU A 37 6.76 -9.59 10.07
CA LEU A 37 5.71 -9.47 11.09
C LEU A 37 5.26 -8.02 11.28
N ASN A 38 6.18 -7.06 11.14
CA ASN A 38 5.85 -5.65 11.18
C ASN A 38 6.81 -4.84 10.27
N PRO A 39 6.34 -4.40 9.08
CA PRO A 39 7.18 -3.66 8.14
C PRO A 39 7.45 -2.22 8.59
N PHE A 40 6.67 -1.67 9.53
CA PHE A 40 6.80 -0.28 9.99
C PHE A 40 8.06 -0.02 10.81
N TRP A 41 8.76 -1.07 11.27
CA TRP A 41 10.04 -0.93 11.95
C TRP A 41 11.18 -0.44 11.04
N VAL A 42 11.07 -0.72 9.74
CA VAL A 42 12.11 -0.40 8.75
C VAL A 42 11.86 0.93 8.08
N ILE A 43 10.63 1.46 8.19
CA ILE A 43 10.22 2.67 7.49
C ILE A 43 10.84 3.91 8.13
N GLU A 44 11.53 4.70 7.33
CA GLU A 44 12.09 5.98 7.78
C GLU A 44 11.02 7.09 7.83
N PRO A 45 11.20 8.15 8.65
CA PRO A 45 10.23 9.24 8.76
C PRO A 45 9.82 9.86 7.41
N GLY A 46 10.73 9.93 6.43
CA GLY A 46 10.43 10.44 5.09
C GLY A 46 9.48 9.53 4.31
N GLU A 47 9.62 8.22 4.45
CA GLU A 47 8.76 7.23 3.81
C GLU A 47 7.35 7.26 4.40
N TYR A 48 7.20 7.53 5.71
CA TYR A 48 5.89 7.78 6.32
C TYR A 48 5.17 8.97 5.70
N VAL A 49 5.89 10.08 5.46
CA VAL A 49 5.33 11.27 4.81
C VAL A 49 4.90 10.93 3.38
N MET A 50 5.73 10.17 2.64
CA MET A 50 5.39 9.74 1.28
C MET A 50 4.14 8.86 1.25
N LEU A 51 4.02 7.88 2.15
CA LEU A 51 2.83 7.03 2.27
C LEU A 51 1.58 7.83 2.62
N ALA A 52 1.70 8.78 3.56
CA ALA A 52 0.60 9.66 3.92
C ALA A 52 0.13 10.50 2.72
N LEU A 53 1.06 11.10 1.96
CA LEU A 53 0.75 11.88 0.77
C LEU A 53 0.06 11.03 -0.32
N LEU A 54 0.56 9.82 -0.58
CA LEU A 54 -0.08 8.86 -1.51
C LEU A 54 -1.51 8.56 -1.10
N LEU A 55 -1.73 8.32 0.20
CA LEU A 55 -3.07 8.07 0.75
C LEU A 55 -3.98 9.29 0.61
N PHE A 56 -3.46 10.50 0.88
CA PHE A 56 -4.20 11.75 0.67
C PHE A 56 -4.55 12.01 -0.79
N ILE A 57 -3.70 11.64 -1.75
CA ILE A 57 -4.00 11.78 -3.18
C ILE A 57 -5.18 10.89 -3.56
N ILE A 58 -5.17 9.62 -3.14
CA ILE A 58 -6.23 8.65 -3.44
C ILE A 58 -7.56 9.11 -2.84
N ILE A 59 -7.55 9.48 -1.55
CA ILE A 59 -8.77 9.92 -0.84
C ILE A 59 -9.22 11.29 -1.37
N GLY A 60 -8.30 12.22 -1.58
CA GLY A 60 -8.57 13.56 -2.06
C GLY A 60 -9.24 13.56 -3.44
N GLN A 61 -8.80 12.69 -4.35
CA GLN A 61 -9.44 12.52 -5.65
C GLN A 61 -10.90 12.09 -5.52
N GLN A 62 -11.20 11.15 -4.61
CA GLN A 62 -12.58 10.69 -4.37
C GLN A 62 -13.44 11.80 -3.78
N ILE A 63 -12.90 12.57 -2.82
CA ILE A 63 -13.60 13.69 -2.21
C ILE A 63 -13.92 14.77 -3.26
N LEU A 64 -12.94 15.17 -4.08
CA LEU A 64 -13.14 16.16 -5.13
C LEU A 64 -14.17 15.68 -6.17
N PHE A 65 -14.14 14.41 -6.55
CA PHE A 65 -15.13 13.82 -7.43
C PHE A 65 -16.55 13.93 -6.85
N ILE A 66 -16.73 13.60 -5.57
CA ILE A 66 -18.03 13.69 -4.88
C ILE A 66 -18.51 15.15 -4.80
N ILE A 67 -17.63 16.11 -4.47
CA ILE A 67 -17.99 17.54 -4.39
C ILE A 67 -18.45 18.05 -5.75
N LYS A 68 -17.65 17.83 -6.80
CA LYS A 68 -17.99 18.22 -8.17
C LYS A 68 -19.33 17.65 -8.62
N ASN A 69 -19.59 16.37 -8.31
CA ASN A 69 -20.83 15.71 -8.68
C ASN A 69 -22.06 16.28 -7.94
N ARG A 70 -21.88 16.85 -6.74
CA ARG A 70 -22.95 17.55 -6.01
C ARG A 70 -23.26 18.91 -6.61
N GLU A 71 -22.25 19.66 -7.04
CA GLU A 71 -22.42 20.98 -7.68
C GLU A 71 -23.14 20.87 -9.03
N GLU A 72 -22.81 19.85 -9.82
CA GLU A 72 -23.44 19.61 -11.13
C GLU A 72 -24.94 19.26 -11.00
N ASN A 73 -25.32 18.47 -9.98
CA ASN A 73 -26.72 18.16 -9.69
C ASN A 73 -27.53 19.36 -9.16
N GLN A 74 -26.87 20.34 -8.51
CA GLN A 74 -27.53 21.56 -8.05
C GLN A 74 -27.73 22.59 -9.18
N ASN A 75 -26.81 22.66 -10.13
CA ASN A 75 -26.92 23.58 -11.28
C ASN A 75 -27.83 23.06 -12.42
N GLY A 76 -28.07 21.75 -12.52
CA GLY A 76 -28.96 21.15 -13.52
C GLY A 76 -30.46 21.19 -13.18
N SER A 77 -30.86 21.82 -12.08
CA SER A 77 -32.25 21.87 -11.59
C SER A 77 -32.93 23.25 -11.74
N ASN A 78 -32.38 24.14 -12.58
CA ASN A 78 -33.00 25.42 -12.96
C ASN A 78 -33.51 25.40 -14.40
#